data_AF-A0A6A6J9B2-F1
#
_entry.id   AF-A0A6A6J9B2-F1
#
_cell.length_a   1.000
_cell.length_b   1.000
_cell.length_c   1.000
_cell.angle_alpha   90.00
_cell.angle_beta   90.00
_cell.angle_gamma   90.00
#
_symmetry.space_group_name_H-M   'P 1'
#
loop_
_entity.id
_entity.type
_entity.pdbx_description
1 polymer ?
#
loop_
_entity_poly.entity_id
_entity_poly.type
_entity_poly.pdbx_seq_one_letter_code
_entity_poly.pdbx_strand_id
1 'polypeptide(L)'
;SVLSASDWIKIKTLLREAINDIYDSKAATLTRTVHTIAAKNQLLKHENEQLKEALLNEKKRRQRGKALQLKAPEEYNGGAVFWSPAKVQKARDFQAQKEAEEKAIQAQKDEETKLREQQKLQKAALLEERRRERAAAKAERAREREQKAIEAQEVCQARAIEKQLREELKASQKGNRKSLKPTRSSTKDIEHVQPEILPVEDGVPNLGPSTRTRKICLPQRFQ
;
A
#
# COMPACT_ATOMS: atom_id res chain seq x y z
N SER A 1 -32.29 7.13 -17.73
CA SER A 1 -32.86 7.65 -16.47
C SER A 1 -32.11 7.04 -15.29
N VAL A 2 -31.49 7.83 -14.41
CA VAL A 2 -30.79 7.31 -13.22
C VAL A 2 -31.80 7.08 -12.11
N LEU A 3 -31.98 5.83 -11.67
CA LEU A 3 -32.87 5.50 -10.56
C LEU A 3 -32.24 5.99 -9.25
N SER A 4 -32.99 6.74 -8.45
CA SER A 4 -32.58 7.10 -7.10
C SER A 4 -32.56 5.86 -6.22
N ALA A 5 -31.48 5.64 -5.48
CA ALA A 5 -31.34 4.53 -4.54
C ALA A 5 -32.40 4.52 -3.42
N SER A 6 -33.12 5.64 -3.20
CA SER A 6 -34.23 5.71 -2.25
C SER A 6 -35.56 5.20 -2.81
N ASP A 7 -35.71 5.14 -4.13
CA ASP A 7 -36.96 4.76 -4.79
C ASP A 7 -37.02 3.23 -4.98
N TRP A 8 -36.92 2.50 -3.88
CA TRP A 8 -36.86 1.03 -3.90
C TRP A 8 -38.08 0.37 -4.53
N ILE A 9 -39.24 1.05 -4.53
CA ILE A 9 -40.45 0.59 -5.23
C ILE A 9 -40.20 0.55 -6.73
N LYS A 10 -39.59 1.60 -7.31
CA LYS A 10 -39.25 1.66 -8.74
C LYS A 10 -38.15 0.65 -9.08
N ILE A 11 -37.17 0.47 -8.18
CA ILE A 11 -36.13 -0.55 -8.36
C ILE A 11 -36.76 -1.95 -8.30
N LYS A 12 -37.72 -2.18 -7.41
CA LYS A 12 -38.43 -3.47 -7.28
C LYS A 12 -39.31 -3.77 -8.48
N THR A 13 -40.02 -2.79 -9.06
CA THR A 13 -40.83 -3.01 -10.27
C THR A 13 -39.95 -3.40 -11.44
N LEU A 14 -38.86 -2.67 -11.67
CA LEU A 14 -37.90 -3.00 -12.72
C LEU A 14 -37.21 -4.35 -12.49
N LEU A 15 -36.89 -4.67 -11.23
CA LEU A 15 -36.35 -5.98 -10.88
C LEU A 15 -37.34 -7.10 -11.19
N ARG A 16 -38.63 -6.90 -10.96
CA ARG A 16 -39.68 -7.87 -11.29
C ARG A 16 -39.90 -8.01 -12.80
N GLU A 17 -39.76 -6.92 -13.55
CA GLU A 17 -39.82 -6.95 -15.03
C GLU A 17 -38.60 -7.67 -15.63
N ALA A 18 -37.42 -7.53 -15.03
CA ALA A 18 -36.19 -8.14 -15.52
C ALA A 18 -36.03 -9.63 -15.13
N ILE A 19 -36.76 -10.10 -14.11
CA ILE A 19 -36.65 -11.47 -13.59
C ILE A 19 -37.79 -12.32 -14.18
N ASN A 20 -37.43 -13.34 -14.96
CA ASN A 20 -38.38 -14.26 -15.57
C ASN A 20 -39.05 -15.21 -14.57
N ASP A 21 -38.35 -15.59 -13.49
CA ASP A 21 -38.87 -16.45 -12.41
C ASP A 21 -38.78 -15.76 -11.05
N ILE A 22 -39.93 -15.36 -10.53
CA ILE A 22 -40.06 -14.62 -9.27
C ILE A 22 -39.75 -15.53 -8.06
N TYR A 23 -39.83 -16.85 -8.22
CA TYR A 23 -39.58 -17.82 -7.16
C TYR A 23 -38.13 -18.30 -7.09
N ASP A 24 -37.25 -17.86 -8.00
CA ASP A 24 -35.83 -18.13 -7.88
C ASP A 24 -35.30 -17.58 -6.54
N SER A 25 -34.62 -18.45 -5.77
CA SER A 25 -34.07 -18.06 -4.47
C SER A 25 -33.08 -16.89 -4.58
N LYS A 26 -32.37 -16.78 -5.71
CA LYS A 26 -31.43 -15.68 -5.97
C LYS A 26 -32.18 -14.37 -6.20
N ALA A 27 -33.29 -14.41 -6.94
CA ALA A 27 -34.18 -13.27 -7.16
C ALA A 27 -34.80 -12.75 -5.84
N ALA A 28 -35.27 -13.66 -4.99
CA ALA A 28 -35.81 -13.32 -3.68
C ALA A 28 -34.75 -12.70 -2.76
N THR A 29 -33.54 -13.28 -2.76
CA THR A 29 -32.39 -12.74 -2.00
C THR A 29 -32.04 -11.33 -2.45
N LEU A 30 -31.95 -11.11 -3.77
CA LEU A 30 -31.63 -9.80 -4.33
C LEU A 30 -32.71 -8.76 -3.98
N THR A 31 -33.99 -9.11 -4.11
CA THR A 31 -35.11 -8.23 -3.70
C THR A 31 -34.99 -7.82 -2.22
N ARG A 32 -34.67 -8.77 -1.34
CA ARG A 32 -34.49 -8.50 0.10
C ARG A 32 -33.28 -7.60 0.36
N THR A 33 -32.17 -7.83 -0.32
CA THR A 33 -30.98 -6.97 -0.18
C THR A 33 -31.24 -5.54 -0.64
N VAL A 34 -31.93 -5.36 -1.79
CA VAL A 34 -32.32 -4.04 -2.31
C VAL A 34 -33.21 -3.31 -1.30
N HIS A 35 -34.21 -3.99 -0.75
CA HIS A 35 -35.08 -3.40 0.27
C HIS A 35 -34.30 -2.99 1.52
N THR A 36 -33.41 -3.87 2.00
CA THR A 36 -32.56 -3.61 3.17
C THR A 36 -31.63 -2.41 2.95
N ILE A 37 -30.99 -2.33 1.77
CA ILE A 37 -30.11 -1.22 1.40
C ILE A 37 -30.91 0.08 1.32
N ALA A 38 -32.09 0.06 0.72
CA ALA A 38 -32.93 1.25 0.61
C ALA A 38 -33.38 1.78 1.98
N ALA A 39 -33.81 0.89 2.88
CA ALA A 39 -34.18 1.26 4.25
C ALA A 39 -32.98 1.87 5.00
N LYS A 40 -31.80 1.23 4.91
CA LYS A 40 -30.56 1.78 5.48
C LYS A 40 -30.20 3.14 4.88
N ASN A 41 -30.33 3.32 3.58
CA ASN A 41 -30.07 4.61 2.92
C ASN A 41 -31.02 5.70 3.38
N GLN A 42 -32.30 5.39 3.62
CA GLN A 42 -33.26 6.36 4.17
C GLN A 42 -32.90 6.75 5.61
N LEU A 43 -32.59 5.77 6.46
CA LEU A 43 -32.13 6.03 7.84
C LEU A 43 -30.89 6.92 7.85
N LEU A 44 -29.87 6.57 7.06
CA LEU A 44 -28.64 7.35 6.95
C LEU A 44 -28.89 8.77 6.42
N LYS A 45 -29.86 8.96 5.50
CA LYS A 45 -30.23 10.29 5.03
C LYS A 45 -30.81 11.15 6.15
N HIS A 46 -31.76 10.60 6.91
CA HIS A 46 -32.37 11.30 8.03
C HIS A 46 -31.38 11.56 9.16
N GLU A 47 -30.51 10.61 9.49
CA GLU A 47 -29.43 10.82 10.45
C GLU A 47 -28.49 11.95 9.99
N ASN A 48 -28.09 11.96 8.72
CA ASN A 48 -27.28 13.05 8.18
C ASN A 48 -27.99 14.41 8.25
N GLU A 49 -29.29 14.46 7.96
CA GLU A 49 -30.11 15.67 8.10
C GLU A 49 -30.15 16.15 9.55
N GLN A 50 -30.46 15.26 10.50
CA GLN A 50 -30.48 15.57 11.93
C GLN A 50 -29.12 16.02 12.47
N LEU A 51 -28.02 15.39 12.01
CA LEU A 51 -26.67 15.79 12.38
C LEU A 51 -26.33 17.18 11.82
N LYS A 52 -26.74 17.50 10.59
CA LYS A 52 -26.58 18.84 10.01
C LYS A 52 -27.35 19.87 10.82
N GLU A 53 -28.59 19.58 11.19
CA GLU A 53 -29.42 20.45 12.03
C GLU A 53 -28.83 20.65 13.43
N ALA A 54 -28.39 19.57 14.08
CA ALA A 54 -27.73 19.62 15.38
C ALA A 54 -26.47 20.49 15.33
N LEU A 55 -25.67 20.35 14.27
CA LEU A 55 -24.47 21.17 14.05
C LEU A 55 -24.84 22.65 13.85
N LEU A 56 -25.87 22.96 13.06
CA LEU A 56 -26.35 24.33 12.88
C LEU A 56 -26.87 24.93 14.19
N ASN A 57 -27.63 24.16 14.98
CA ASN A 57 -28.16 24.60 16.26
C ASN A 57 -27.04 24.84 17.27
N GLU A 58 -26.05 23.96 17.33
CA GLU A 58 -24.87 24.13 18.18
C GLU A 58 -24.05 25.36 17.76
N LYS A 59 -23.86 25.59 16.45
CA LYS A 59 -23.24 26.82 15.94
C LYS A 59 -24.00 28.08 16.38
N LYS A 60 -25.34 28.08 16.24
CA LYS A 60 -26.19 29.19 16.71
C LYS A 60 -26.07 29.40 18.21
N ARG A 61 -26.04 28.32 19.01
CA ARG A 61 -25.86 28.38 20.47
C ARG A 61 -24.50 28.99 20.83
N ARG A 62 -23.42 28.53 20.20
CA ARG A 62 -22.06 29.07 20.39
C ARG A 62 -21.97 30.54 20.00
N GLN A 63 -22.64 30.96 18.92
CA GLN A 63 -22.70 32.37 18.52
C GLN A 63 -23.46 33.23 19.56
N ARG A 64 -24.59 32.75 20.08
CA ARG A 64 -25.36 33.47 21.13
C ARG A 64 -24.56 33.66 22.42
N GLY A 65 -23.69 32.71 22.79
CA GLY A 65 -22.84 32.80 23.99
C GLY A 65 -21.59 33.68 23.83
N LYS A 66 -21.25 34.13 22.63
CA LYS A 66 -20.11 35.03 22.41
C LYS A 66 -20.50 36.45 22.80
N ALA A 67 -19.94 36.95 23.90
CA ALA A 67 -20.05 38.35 24.25
C ALA A 67 -19.44 39.23 23.14
N LEU A 68 -20.09 40.36 22.84
CA LEU A 68 -19.54 41.35 21.94
C LEU A 68 -18.28 41.95 22.57
N GLN A 69 -17.16 41.95 21.82
CA GLN A 69 -15.89 42.51 22.27
C GLN A 69 -15.96 44.04 22.23
N LEU A 70 -16.61 44.62 23.24
CA LEU A 70 -16.66 46.05 23.46
C LEU A 70 -15.32 46.51 24.05
N LYS A 71 -14.49 47.20 23.27
CA LYS A 71 -13.21 47.77 23.74
C LYS A 71 -13.44 49.13 24.38
N ALA A 72 -13.09 49.26 25.66
CA ALA A 72 -13.11 50.55 26.33
C ALA A 72 -12.26 51.59 25.57
N PRO A 73 -12.63 52.89 25.62
CA PRO A 73 -11.79 53.97 25.10
C PRO A 73 -10.40 53.95 25.74
N GLU A 74 -9.38 54.41 25.02
CA GLU A 74 -8.00 54.47 25.54
C GLU A 74 -7.88 55.38 26.78
N GLU A 75 -8.69 56.43 26.85
CA GLU A 75 -8.78 57.37 27.99
C GLU A 75 -9.92 57.01 28.96
N TYR A 76 -9.95 55.76 29.41
CA TYR A 76 -11.02 55.31 30.32
C TYR A 76 -10.68 55.56 31.80
N ASN A 77 -11.34 56.54 32.41
CA ASN A 77 -11.13 56.94 33.81
C ASN A 77 -12.03 56.20 34.83
N GLY A 78 -12.51 54.99 34.52
CA GLY A 78 -13.27 54.15 35.47
C GLY A 78 -14.76 54.50 35.67
N GLY A 79 -15.33 55.37 34.84
CA GLY A 79 -16.76 55.73 34.88
C GLY A 79 -17.69 54.78 34.12
N ALA A 80 -19.00 55.02 34.12
CA ALA A 80 -19.92 54.25 33.27
C ALA A 80 -19.68 54.54 31.77
N VAL A 81 -19.53 53.50 30.93
CA VAL A 81 -19.36 53.66 29.48
C VAL A 81 -20.70 53.55 28.76
N PHE A 82 -21.11 54.62 28.08
CA PHE A 82 -22.28 54.57 27.20
C PHE A 82 -21.94 53.92 25.85
N TRP A 83 -22.64 52.83 25.55
CA TRP A 83 -22.52 52.05 24.31
C TRP A 83 -23.63 52.38 23.33
N SER A 84 -23.44 53.44 22.55
CA SER A 84 -24.38 53.79 21.47
C SER A 84 -24.44 52.70 20.39
N PRO A 85 -25.54 52.59 19.63
CA PRO A 85 -25.68 51.63 18.54
C PRO A 85 -24.50 51.66 17.55
N ALA A 86 -23.94 52.84 17.27
CA ALA A 86 -22.75 52.99 16.43
C ALA A 86 -21.49 52.31 17.01
N LYS A 87 -21.26 52.40 18.33
CA LYS A 87 -20.13 51.71 18.98
C LYS A 87 -20.32 50.19 18.99
N VAL A 88 -21.57 49.73 19.19
CA VAL A 88 -21.92 48.31 19.10
C VAL A 88 -21.65 47.78 17.68
N GLN A 89 -22.01 48.53 16.65
CA GLN A 89 -21.75 48.14 15.27
C GLN A 89 -20.24 48.05 14.98
N LYS A 90 -19.44 49.04 15.39
CA LYS A 90 -17.97 48.98 15.27
C LYS A 90 -17.36 47.73 15.92
N ALA A 91 -17.86 47.33 17.09
CA ALA A 91 -17.40 46.11 17.75
C ALA A 91 -17.77 44.84 16.97
N ARG A 92 -18.94 44.80 16.31
CA ARG A 92 -19.34 43.70 15.42
C ARG A 92 -18.46 43.63 14.20
N ASP A 93 -18.18 44.77 13.58
CA ASP A 93 -17.32 44.86 12.39
C ASP A 93 -15.90 44.38 12.71
N PHE A 94 -15.35 44.78 13.86
CA PHE A 94 -14.05 44.32 14.34
C PHE A 94 -14.01 42.80 14.60
N GLN A 95 -15.07 42.23 15.19
CA GLN A 95 -15.18 40.78 15.34
C GLN A 95 -15.27 40.07 14.00
N ALA A 96 -16.05 40.60 13.06
CA ALA A 96 -16.19 40.03 11.72
C ALA A 96 -14.85 40.03 10.96
N GLN A 97 -14.07 41.10 11.08
CA GLN A 97 -12.71 41.20 10.52
C GLN A 97 -11.80 40.13 11.10
N LYS A 98 -11.72 40.01 12.44
CA LYS A 98 -10.93 38.95 13.09
C LYS A 98 -11.33 37.55 12.66
N GLU A 99 -12.63 37.25 12.64
CA GLU A 99 -13.12 35.93 12.20
C GLU A 99 -12.81 35.67 10.72
N ALA A 100 -12.80 36.71 9.86
CA ALA A 100 -12.41 36.58 8.46
C ALA A 100 -10.91 36.30 8.30
N GLU A 101 -10.06 37.01 9.06
CA GLU A 101 -8.61 36.78 9.11
C GLU A 101 -8.28 35.37 9.60
N GLU A 102 -8.90 34.91 10.69
CA GLU A 102 -8.73 33.56 11.21
C GLU A 102 -9.13 32.49 10.18
N LYS A 103 -10.24 32.70 9.47
CA LYS A 103 -10.69 31.80 8.40
C LYS A 103 -9.71 31.79 7.22
N ALA A 104 -9.17 32.94 6.83
CA ALA A 104 -8.18 33.03 5.77
C ALA A 104 -6.88 32.29 6.15
N ILE A 105 -6.41 32.46 7.39
CA ILE A 105 -5.24 31.74 7.91
C ILE A 105 -5.50 30.23 7.92
N GLN A 106 -6.69 29.79 8.32
CA GLN A 106 -7.04 28.36 8.33
C GLN A 106 -7.09 27.80 6.90
N ALA A 107 -7.69 28.53 5.95
CA ALA A 107 -7.71 28.14 4.55
C ALA A 107 -6.29 28.00 3.96
N GLN A 108 -5.39 28.95 4.26
CA GLN A 108 -3.99 28.87 3.84
C GLN A 108 -3.28 27.64 4.42
N LYS A 109 -3.51 27.30 5.70
CA LYS A 109 -2.96 26.08 6.31
C LYS A 109 -3.50 24.80 5.64
N ASP A 110 -4.78 24.78 5.32
CA ASP A 110 -5.41 23.64 4.64
C ASP A 110 -4.89 23.50 3.20
N GLU A 111 -4.63 24.60 2.50
CA GLU A 111 -3.97 24.58 1.18
C GLU A 111 -2.51 24.11 1.28
N GLU A 112 -1.77 24.58 2.28
CA GLU A 112 -0.39 24.18 2.51
C GLU A 112 -0.28 22.68 2.84
N THR A 113 -1.18 22.14 3.65
CA THR A 113 -1.20 20.71 3.95
C THR A 113 -1.48 19.87 2.70
N LYS A 114 -2.47 20.26 1.88
CA LYS A 114 -2.76 19.62 0.58
C LYS A 114 -1.55 19.66 -0.35
N LEU A 115 -0.88 20.81 -0.46
CA LEU A 115 0.32 20.94 -1.29
C LEU A 115 1.45 20.03 -0.81
N ARG A 116 1.68 19.98 0.52
CA ARG A 116 2.68 19.10 1.13
C ARG A 116 2.38 17.61 0.86
N GLU A 117 1.11 17.21 0.93
CA GLU A 117 0.68 15.85 0.59
C GLU A 117 0.93 15.53 -0.88
N GLN A 118 0.57 16.42 -1.79
CA GLN A 118 0.83 16.25 -3.23
C GLN A 118 2.34 16.12 -3.51
N GLN A 119 3.17 16.96 -2.91
CA GLN A 119 4.62 16.88 -3.05
C GLN A 119 5.18 15.56 -2.51
N LYS A 120 4.66 15.06 -1.38
CA LYS A 120 5.06 13.74 -0.84
C LYS A 120 4.71 12.62 -1.81
N LEU A 121 3.51 12.64 -2.39
CA LEU A 121 3.07 11.65 -3.37
C LEU A 121 3.95 11.67 -4.63
N GLN A 122 4.23 12.86 -5.18
CA GLN A 122 5.11 13.00 -6.34
C GLN A 122 6.53 12.47 -6.05
N LYS A 123 7.10 12.82 -4.89
CA LYS A 123 8.42 12.31 -4.48
C LYS A 123 8.42 10.79 -4.29
N ALA A 124 7.36 10.23 -3.70
CA ALA A 124 7.21 8.79 -3.53
C ALA A 124 7.15 8.07 -4.88
N ALA A 125 6.37 8.59 -5.84
CA ALA A 125 6.27 8.03 -7.19
C ALA A 125 7.63 8.05 -7.92
N LEU A 126 8.35 9.17 -7.90
CA LEU A 126 9.69 9.26 -8.49
C LEU A 126 10.68 8.29 -7.86
N LEU A 127 10.59 8.08 -6.55
CA LEU A 127 11.47 7.15 -5.84
C LEU A 127 11.11 5.69 -6.16
N GLU A 128 9.84 5.38 -6.36
CA GLU A 128 9.38 4.07 -6.82
C GLU A 128 9.86 3.77 -8.24
N GLU A 129 9.71 4.70 -9.17
CA GLU A 129 10.22 4.56 -10.55
C GLU A 129 11.73 4.32 -10.56
N ARG A 130 12.50 5.11 -9.78
CA ARG A 130 13.95 4.87 -9.63
C ARG A 130 14.28 3.49 -9.04
N ARG A 131 13.44 2.96 -8.14
CA ARG A 131 13.61 1.59 -7.61
C ARG A 131 13.33 0.55 -8.70
N ARG A 132 12.29 0.74 -9.51
CA ARG A 132 11.94 -0.12 -10.63
C ARG A 132 13.05 -0.16 -11.67
N GLU A 133 13.58 1.00 -12.07
CA GLU A 133 14.72 1.10 -13.00
C GLU A 133 15.95 0.36 -12.48
N ARG A 134 16.29 0.52 -11.20
CA ARG A 134 17.43 -0.20 -10.58
C ARG A 134 17.20 -1.71 -10.54
N ALA A 135 15.98 -2.14 -10.24
CA ALA A 135 15.64 -3.56 -10.23
C ALA A 135 15.72 -4.16 -11.64
N ALA A 136 15.19 -3.46 -12.64
CA ALA A 136 15.27 -3.85 -14.06
C ALA A 136 16.73 -3.92 -14.52
N ALA A 137 17.55 -2.90 -14.26
CA ALA A 137 18.97 -2.91 -14.59
C ALA A 137 19.74 -4.06 -13.91
N LYS A 138 19.37 -4.43 -12.68
CA LYS A 138 19.96 -5.58 -11.99
C LYS A 138 19.53 -6.91 -12.62
N ALA A 139 18.26 -7.02 -13.02
CA ALA A 139 17.72 -8.20 -13.69
C ALA A 139 18.38 -8.40 -15.07
N GLU A 140 18.54 -7.33 -15.87
CA GLU A 140 19.24 -7.40 -17.16
C GLU A 140 20.70 -7.83 -16.99
N ARG A 141 21.42 -7.25 -16.03
CA ARG A 141 22.80 -7.70 -15.72
C ARG A 141 22.88 -9.15 -15.26
N ALA A 142 21.86 -9.67 -14.58
CA ALA A 142 21.81 -11.07 -14.19
C ALA A 142 21.58 -11.98 -15.41
N ARG A 143 20.63 -11.62 -16.28
CA ARG A 143 20.36 -12.31 -17.55
C ARG A 143 21.58 -12.36 -18.45
N GLU A 144 22.28 -11.25 -18.63
CA GLU A 144 23.53 -11.22 -19.40
C GLU A 144 24.61 -12.14 -18.81
N ARG A 145 24.72 -12.22 -17.48
CA ARG A 145 25.68 -13.12 -16.82
C ARG A 145 25.29 -14.58 -17.00
N GLU A 146 24.00 -14.91 -16.90
CA GLU A 146 23.48 -16.25 -17.15
C GLU A 146 23.71 -16.67 -18.61
N GLN A 147 23.39 -15.79 -19.56
CA GLN A 147 23.65 -16.03 -20.99
C GLN A 147 25.14 -16.26 -21.26
N LYS A 148 26.03 -15.38 -20.74
CA LYS A 148 27.48 -15.56 -20.88
C LYS A 148 27.99 -16.84 -20.22
N ALA A 149 27.38 -17.26 -19.11
CA ALA A 149 27.74 -18.53 -18.46
C ALA A 149 27.30 -19.74 -19.29
N ILE A 150 26.11 -19.69 -19.91
CA ILE A 150 25.63 -20.72 -20.84
C ILE A 150 26.54 -20.78 -22.06
N GLU A 151 26.80 -19.65 -22.73
CA GLU A 151 27.71 -19.57 -23.88
C GLU A 151 29.10 -20.12 -23.54
N ALA A 152 29.65 -19.77 -22.36
CA ALA A 152 30.93 -20.30 -21.92
C ALA A 152 30.91 -21.82 -21.71
N GLN A 153 29.82 -22.37 -21.14
CA GLN A 153 29.64 -23.82 -21.00
C GLN A 153 29.55 -24.51 -22.36
N GLU A 154 28.79 -23.97 -23.30
CA GLU A 154 28.68 -24.49 -24.68
C GLU A 154 30.04 -24.49 -25.39
N VAL A 155 30.81 -23.40 -25.29
CA VAL A 155 32.17 -23.33 -25.85
C VAL A 155 33.10 -24.35 -25.20
N CYS A 156 33.03 -24.54 -23.89
CA CYS A 156 33.81 -25.56 -23.19
C CYS A 156 33.44 -26.99 -23.65
N GLN A 157 32.14 -27.27 -23.81
CA GLN A 157 31.64 -28.56 -24.30
C GLN A 157 32.05 -28.80 -25.75
N ALA A 158 31.89 -27.81 -26.64
CA ALA A 158 32.32 -27.90 -28.04
C ALA A 158 33.81 -28.21 -28.17
N ARG A 159 34.66 -27.53 -27.38
CA ARG A 159 36.10 -27.80 -27.33
C ARG A 159 36.43 -29.21 -26.81
N ALA A 160 35.65 -29.74 -25.88
CA ALA A 160 35.83 -31.11 -25.38
C ALA A 160 35.46 -32.15 -26.45
N ILE A 161 34.34 -31.95 -27.15
CA ILE A 161 33.89 -32.82 -28.25
C ILE A 161 34.92 -32.79 -29.40
N GLU A 162 35.42 -31.61 -29.79
CA GLU A 162 36.44 -31.49 -30.84
C GLU A 162 37.74 -32.24 -30.48
N LYS A 163 38.17 -32.15 -29.22
CA LYS A 163 39.33 -32.91 -28.72
C LYS A 163 39.09 -34.41 -28.80
N GLN A 164 37.93 -34.90 -28.35
CA GLN A 164 37.56 -36.32 -28.45
C GLN A 164 37.55 -36.80 -29.90
N LEU A 165 36.92 -36.05 -30.81
CA LEU A 165 36.88 -36.38 -32.24
C LEU A 165 38.30 -36.43 -32.86
N ARG A 166 39.18 -35.51 -32.46
CA ARG A 166 40.58 -35.49 -32.90
C ARG A 166 41.39 -36.68 -32.38
N GLU A 167 41.11 -37.13 -31.15
CA GLU A 167 41.73 -38.33 -30.58
C GLU A 167 41.24 -39.60 -31.27
N GLU A 168 39.95 -39.71 -31.56
CA GLU A 168 39.35 -40.83 -32.31
C GLU A 168 39.90 -40.92 -33.75
N LEU A 169 40.01 -39.79 -34.45
CA LEU A 169 40.64 -39.75 -35.78
C LEU A 169 42.10 -40.22 -35.74
N LYS A 170 42.86 -39.81 -34.71
CA LYS A 170 44.24 -40.30 -34.50
C LYS A 170 44.30 -41.79 -34.16
N ALA A 171 43.34 -42.30 -33.38
CA ALA A 171 43.25 -43.72 -33.02
C ALA A 171 42.89 -44.59 -34.24
N SER A 172 41.92 -44.14 -35.05
CA SER A 172 41.53 -44.77 -36.32
C SER A 172 42.70 -44.86 -37.31
N GLN A 173 43.49 -43.79 -37.46
CA GLN A 173 44.69 -43.80 -38.31
C GLN A 173 45.80 -44.75 -37.80
N LYS A 174 45.85 -45.04 -36.50
CA LYS A 174 46.79 -46.02 -35.90
C LYS A 174 46.24 -47.45 -35.91
N GLY A 175 44.99 -47.67 -36.34
CA GLY A 175 44.28 -48.95 -36.32
C GLY A 175 44.75 -50.02 -37.32
N ASN A 176 45.59 -49.68 -38.31
CA ASN A 176 46.09 -50.67 -39.28
C ASN A 176 47.40 -51.38 -38.90
N ARG A 177 47.83 -51.30 -37.63
CA ARG A 177 48.90 -52.15 -37.09
C ARG A 177 48.65 -52.48 -35.63
N LYS A 178 48.02 -53.63 -35.36
CA LYS A 178 48.69 -54.77 -34.71
C LYS A 178 47.75 -55.95 -34.44
N SER A 179 48.38 -57.10 -34.66
CA SER A 179 48.00 -58.48 -34.41
C SER A 179 47.35 -58.76 -33.05
N LEU A 180 46.38 -59.66 -33.12
CA LEU A 180 45.84 -60.50 -32.04
C LEU A 180 46.94 -61.16 -31.20
N LYS A 181 46.90 -61.01 -29.86
CA LYS A 181 47.28 -62.06 -28.91
C LYS A 181 46.43 -61.96 -27.63
N PRO A 182 45.99 -63.10 -27.06
CA PRO A 182 45.07 -63.14 -25.92
C PRO A 182 45.81 -63.16 -24.59
N THR A 183 45.20 -62.57 -23.55
CA THR A 183 45.56 -62.84 -22.15
C THR A 183 44.30 -63.24 -21.39
N ARG A 184 44.35 -64.43 -20.77
CA ARG A 184 43.30 -65.06 -19.97
C ARG A 184 43.32 -64.56 -18.52
N SER A 185 42.15 -64.71 -17.88
CA SER A 185 41.82 -64.75 -16.43
C SER A 185 41.88 -63.40 -15.69
N SER A 186 40.95 -63.05 -14.81
CA SER A 186 39.96 -63.82 -14.03
C SER A 186 38.72 -63.00 -13.67
N THR A 187 37.65 -63.72 -13.32
CA THR A 187 36.29 -63.32 -12.99
C THR A 187 36.07 -62.83 -11.55
N LYS A 188 35.19 -61.81 -11.43
CA LYS A 188 34.19 -61.51 -10.35
C LYS A 188 34.77 -61.11 -8.97
N ASP A 189 34.26 -60.10 -8.27
CA ASP A 189 32.88 -59.96 -7.79
C ASP A 189 32.32 -58.53 -7.75
N ILE A 190 31.00 -58.48 -7.78
CA ILE A 190 30.11 -57.31 -7.66
C ILE A 190 29.77 -57.17 -6.18
N GLU A 191 30.12 -56.05 -5.56
CA GLU A 191 29.51 -55.65 -4.28
C GLU A 191 28.64 -54.40 -4.47
N HIS A 192 27.39 -54.62 -4.09
CA HIS A 192 26.24 -53.74 -4.10
C HIS A 192 26.27 -52.91 -2.82
N VAL A 193 26.63 -51.61 -2.90
CA VAL A 193 26.47 -50.69 -1.78
C VAL A 193 25.15 -49.94 -1.95
N GLN A 194 24.15 -50.36 -1.17
CA GLN A 194 22.93 -49.60 -0.96
C GLN A 194 23.21 -48.33 -0.14
N PRO A 195 22.45 -47.25 -0.35
CA PRO A 195 22.52 -46.06 0.50
C PRO A 195 21.87 -46.36 1.85
N GLU A 196 22.66 -46.21 2.92
CA GLU A 196 22.16 -46.21 4.29
C GLU A 196 21.50 -44.85 4.55
N ILE A 197 20.17 -44.86 4.66
CA ILE A 197 19.36 -43.76 5.18
C ILE A 197 19.04 -44.13 6.62
N LEU A 198 19.44 -43.31 7.60
CA LEU A 198 18.79 -43.13 8.90
C LEU A 198 19.32 -41.84 9.59
N PRO A 199 18.59 -41.24 10.55
CA PRO A 199 18.11 -39.85 10.44
C PRO A 199 18.52 -38.93 11.62
N VAL A 200 18.09 -37.65 11.53
CA VAL A 200 18.01 -36.62 12.61
C VAL A 200 19.38 -35.97 12.91
N GLU A 201 19.56 -34.65 12.79
CA GLU A 201 19.01 -33.63 13.68
C GLU A 201 18.67 -32.30 12.99
N ASP A 202 17.54 -31.73 13.41
CA ASP A 202 17.07 -30.39 13.10
C ASP A 202 18.02 -29.31 13.65
N GLY A 203 18.87 -28.77 12.78
CA GLY A 203 19.66 -27.56 13.04
C GLY A 203 18.84 -26.29 12.79
N VAL A 204 18.21 -25.79 13.85
CA VAL A 204 17.57 -24.47 13.98
C VAL A 204 18.41 -23.34 13.33
N PRO A 205 17.77 -22.35 12.67
CA PRO A 205 18.45 -21.30 11.91
C PRO A 205 19.44 -20.48 12.74
N ASN A 206 20.65 -20.35 12.19
CA ASN A 206 21.72 -19.49 12.68
C ASN A 206 21.24 -18.02 12.68
N LEU A 207 20.78 -17.55 13.83
CA LEU A 207 20.49 -16.14 14.11
C LEU A 207 21.82 -15.38 14.04
N GLY A 208 21.94 -14.49 13.06
CA GLY A 208 23.12 -13.65 12.88
C GLY A 208 23.47 -12.83 14.13
N PRO A 209 24.72 -12.38 14.27
CA PRO A 209 25.17 -11.64 15.45
C PRO A 209 24.39 -10.33 15.61
N SER A 210 23.69 -10.24 16.74
CA SER A 210 22.96 -9.05 17.18
C SER A 210 23.91 -7.90 17.48
N THR A 211 23.98 -6.92 16.58
CA THR A 211 24.64 -5.63 16.85
C THR A 211 23.71 -4.76 17.70
N ARG A 212 23.59 -5.06 18.99
CA ARG A 212 22.85 -4.24 19.95
C ARG A 212 23.70 -3.83 21.15
N THR A 213 24.86 -3.25 20.87
CA THR A 213 25.59 -2.45 21.87
C THR A 213 25.01 -1.04 21.91
N ARG A 214 23.89 -0.85 22.62
CA ARG A 214 23.50 0.45 23.14
C ARG A 214 23.18 0.31 24.62
N LYS A 215 24.07 0.83 25.47
CA LYS A 215 23.81 0.97 26.91
C LYS A 215 22.66 1.95 27.10
N ILE A 216 21.50 1.46 27.53
CA ILE A 216 20.36 2.31 27.90
C ILE A 216 20.66 2.84 29.30
N CYS A 217 21.01 4.12 29.40
CA CYS A 217 21.13 4.81 30.68
C CYS A 217 19.73 5.32 31.07
N LEU A 218 19.18 4.80 32.16
CA LEU A 218 17.92 5.28 32.71
C LEU A 218 18.14 6.61 33.45
N PRO A 219 17.22 7.58 33.36
CA PRO A 219 17.36 8.85 34.05
C PRO A 219 17.24 8.69 35.57
N GLN A 220 18.17 9.31 36.28
CA GLN A 220 18.17 9.37 37.74
C GLN A 220 17.08 10.35 38.18
N ARG A 221 16.00 9.81 38.75
CA ARG A 221 14.92 10.63 39.30
C ARG A 221 15.44 11.45 40.48
N PHE A 222 14.99 12.71 40.49
CA PHE A 222 15.11 13.73 41.52
C PHE A 222 15.23 13.18 42.94
N GLN A 223 16.30 13.57 43.63
CA GLN A 223 16.38 13.58 45.10
C GLN A 223 15.63 14.80 45.64
#